data_AF-A0A7S2J178-F1
#
_entry.id   AF-A0A7S2J178-F1
#
_cell.length_a   1.000
_cell.length_b   1.000
_cell.length_c   1.000
_cell.angle_alpha   90.00
_cell.angle_beta   90.00
_cell.angle_gamma   90.00
#
_symmetry.space_group_name_H-M   'P 1'
#
loop_
_entity.id
_entity.type
_entity.pdbx_description
1 polymer ?
#
loop_
_entity_poly.entity_id
_entity_poly.type
_entity_poly.pdbx_seq_one_letter_code
_entity_poly.pdbx_strand_id
1 'polypeptide(L)'
;AAVALSPTWSSPYRNLGLLAYEAGGRGQEALAWFGKTVALDPNSAETYCDMGTAHLELGQLENARSEYERALNLDPTNALAIANHLHLSTKLCEWGACDHPDG
;
A
#
# COMPACT_ATOMS: atom_id res chain seq x y z
N ALA A 1 -14.50 -27.39 8.09
CA ALA A 1 -13.19 -26.73 8.20
C ALA A 1 -13.43 -25.23 8.13
N ALA A 2 -13.36 -24.55 9.27
CA ALA A 2 -13.53 -23.11 9.35
C ALA A 2 -12.24 -22.47 8.81
N VAL A 3 -12.33 -21.77 7.69
CA VAL A 3 -11.26 -20.88 7.22
C VAL A 3 -11.06 -19.86 8.34
N ALA A 4 -9.85 -19.82 8.89
CA ALA A 4 -9.43 -18.81 9.83
C ALA A 4 -9.40 -17.46 9.10
N LEU A 5 -10.55 -16.82 8.98
CA LEU A 5 -10.62 -15.37 8.89
C LEU A 5 -10.14 -14.90 10.26
N SER A 6 -8.83 -14.71 10.41
CA SER A 6 -8.30 -13.91 11.51
C SER A 6 -9.11 -12.61 11.49
N PRO A 7 -9.91 -12.31 12.53
CA PRO A 7 -10.52 -11.01 12.66
C PRO A 7 -9.39 -10.07 13.10
N THR A 8 -8.46 -9.76 12.19
CA THR A 8 -7.70 -8.53 12.34
C THR A 8 -8.77 -7.46 12.35
N TRP A 9 -8.86 -6.70 13.43
CA TRP A 9 -9.83 -5.62 13.55
C TRP A 9 -9.52 -4.60 12.46
N SER A 10 -10.04 -4.80 11.24
CA SER A 10 -9.93 -3.84 10.17
C SER A 10 -10.48 -2.54 10.71
N SER A 11 -9.59 -1.56 10.90
CA SER A 11 -10.01 -0.23 11.35
C SER A 11 -11.14 0.23 10.42
N PRO A 12 -12.25 0.77 10.94
CA PRO A 12 -13.33 1.26 10.09
C PRO A 12 -12.82 2.26 9.05
N TYR A 13 -11.76 3.00 9.37
CA TYR A 13 -11.06 3.90 8.45
C TYR A 13 -10.32 3.15 7.33
N ARG A 14 -9.75 1.96 7.58
CA ARG A 14 -9.14 1.12 6.54
C ARG A 14 -10.20 0.69 5.53
N ASN A 15 -11.34 0.21 6.01
CA ASN A 15 -12.44 -0.20 5.13
C ASN A 15 -13.00 0.99 4.32
N LEU A 16 -13.09 2.17 4.93
CA LEU A 16 -13.46 3.39 4.20
C LEU A 16 -12.43 3.76 3.13
N GLY A 17 -11.14 3.58 3.41
CA GLY A 17 -10.08 3.79 2.43
C GLY A 17 -10.18 2.82 1.24
N LEU A 18 -10.40 1.54 1.50
CA LEU A 18 -10.66 0.51 0.47
C LEU A 18 -11.90 0.85 -0.37
N LEU A 19 -13.00 1.25 0.27
CA LEU A 19 -14.21 1.65 -0.45
C LEU A 19 -13.98 2.90 -1.30
N ALA A 20 -13.25 3.89 -0.79
CA ALA A 20 -12.90 5.09 -1.55
C ALA A 20 -12.00 4.78 -2.76
N TYR A 21 -11.10 3.81 -2.59
CA TYR A 21 -10.23 3.29 -3.65
C TYR A 21 -11.04 2.58 -4.74
N GLU A 22 -11.93 1.66 -4.36
CA GLU A 22 -12.78 0.90 -5.27
C GLU A 22 -13.85 1.76 -5.97
N ALA A 23 -14.32 2.83 -5.34
CA ALA A 23 -15.39 3.70 -5.86
C ALA A 23 -14.96 4.61 -7.03
N GLY A 24 -13.80 4.39 -7.65
CA GLY A 24 -13.39 5.07 -8.88
C GLY A 24 -11.98 5.65 -8.86
N GLY A 25 -11.02 4.98 -8.20
CA GLY A 25 -9.61 5.37 -8.29
C GLY A 25 -9.27 6.66 -7.56
N ARG A 26 -10.01 7.00 -6.49
CA ARG A 26 -9.72 8.16 -5.63
C ARG A 26 -8.57 7.82 -4.68
N GLY A 27 -7.41 7.43 -5.23
CA GLY A 27 -6.24 7.03 -4.46
C GLY A 27 -5.85 8.06 -3.39
N GLN A 28 -5.99 9.36 -3.68
CA GLN A 28 -5.74 10.42 -2.70
C GLN A 28 -6.72 10.43 -1.52
N GLU A 29 -8.01 10.14 -1.76
CA GLU A 29 -9.00 10.05 -0.69
C GLU A 29 -8.79 8.77 0.12
N ALA A 30 -8.46 7.66 -0.55
CA ALA A 30 -8.10 6.41 0.10
C ALA A 30 -6.90 6.62 1.05
N LEU A 31 -5.85 7.31 0.59
CA LEU A 31 -4.70 7.67 1.41
C LEU A 31 -5.06 8.53 2.62
N ALA A 32 -6.03 9.44 2.51
CA ALA A 32 -6.50 10.22 3.66
C ALA A 32 -7.17 9.33 4.72
N TRP A 33 -7.92 8.31 4.30
CA TRP A 33 -8.54 7.34 5.20
C TRP A 33 -7.52 6.37 5.80
N PHE A 34 -6.59 5.85 5.00
CA PHE A 34 -5.49 5.03 5.48
C PHE A 34 -4.58 5.79 6.45
N GLY A 35 -4.33 7.08 6.20
CA GLY A 35 -3.62 7.99 7.10
C GLY A 35 -4.24 8.05 8.50
N LYS A 36 -5.58 8.06 8.59
CA LYS A 36 -6.27 7.98 9.89
C LYS A 36 -6.10 6.62 10.56
N THR A 37 -6.07 5.54 9.78
CA THR A 37 -5.80 4.21 10.33
C THR A 37 -4.41 4.13 10.92
N VAL A 38 -3.36 4.55 10.21
CA VAL A 38 -1.98 4.49 10.74
C VAL A 38 -1.71 5.47 11.88
N ALA A 39 -2.47 6.57 11.96
CA ALA A 39 -2.43 7.46 13.12
C ALA A 39 -3.00 6.82 14.40
N LEU A 40 -3.94 5.87 14.26
CA LEU A 40 -4.55 5.15 15.37
C LEU A 40 -3.82 3.83 15.68
N ASP A 41 -3.37 3.14 14.62
CA ASP A 41 -2.61 1.91 14.67
C ASP A 41 -1.38 2.00 13.75
N PRO A 42 -0.25 2.51 14.26
CA PRO A 42 0.97 2.68 13.49
C PRO A 42 1.66 1.36 13.15
N ASN A 43 1.18 0.22 13.65
CA ASN A 43 1.75 -1.11 13.42
C ASN A 43 0.92 -1.95 12.42
N SER A 44 -0.06 -1.34 11.76
CA SER A 44 -0.91 -2.02 10.77
C SER A 44 -0.19 -2.25 9.45
N ALA A 45 0.49 -3.40 9.33
CA ALA A 45 1.17 -3.83 8.10
C ALA A 45 0.23 -3.85 6.89
N GLU A 46 -1.02 -4.30 7.07
CA GLU A 46 -2.04 -4.32 6.02
C GLU A 46 -2.34 -2.91 5.48
N THR A 47 -2.43 -1.91 6.36
CA THR A 47 -2.74 -0.53 5.92
C THR A 47 -1.58 0.10 5.16
N TYR A 48 -0.34 -0.15 5.57
CA TYR A 48 0.81 0.30 4.79
C TYR A 48 0.88 -0.37 3.41
N CYS A 49 0.48 -1.65 3.31
CA CYS A 49 0.35 -2.32 2.01
C CYS A 49 -0.72 -1.67 1.13
N ASP A 50 -1.87 -1.28 1.69
CA ASP A 50 -2.93 -0.59 0.95
C ASP A 50 -2.49 0.82 0.52
N MET A 51 -1.78 1.56 1.38
CA MET A 51 -1.19 2.85 1.03
C MET A 51 -0.16 2.73 -0.10
N GLY A 52 0.68 1.70 -0.05
CA GLY A 52 1.62 1.40 -1.12
C GLY A 52 0.91 1.15 -2.46
N THR A 53 -0.20 0.43 -2.43
CA THR A 53 -1.02 0.15 -3.61
C THR A 53 -1.66 1.42 -4.17
N ALA A 54 -2.23 2.25 -3.29
CA ALA A 54 -2.79 3.54 -3.69
C ALA A 54 -1.74 4.48 -4.29
N HIS A 55 -0.53 4.55 -3.71
CA HIS A 55 0.57 5.34 -4.27
C HIS A 55 1.05 4.81 -5.62
N LEU A 56 1.11 3.48 -5.79
CA LEU A 56 1.51 2.84 -7.05
C LEU A 56 0.56 3.22 -8.19
N GLU A 57 -0.75 3.21 -7.95
CA GLU A 57 -1.74 3.64 -8.95
C GLU A 57 -1.69 5.13 -9.27
N LEU A 58 -1.35 5.95 -8.28
CA LEU A 58 -1.12 7.39 -8.48
C LEU A 58 0.21 7.70 -9.20
N GLY A 59 1.02 6.69 -9.55
CA GLY A 59 2.34 6.85 -10.17
C GLY A 59 3.42 7.35 -9.20
N GLN A 60 3.14 7.36 -7.90
CA GLN A 60 4.04 7.85 -6.86
C GLN A 60 4.95 6.71 -6.39
N LEU A 61 5.84 6.26 -7.28
CA LEU A 61 6.61 5.03 -7.12
C LEU A 61 7.48 5.00 -5.85
N GLU A 62 8.17 6.10 -5.52
CA GLU A 62 9.01 6.17 -4.31
C GLU A 62 8.19 6.12 -3.01
N ASN A 63 7.01 6.78 -2.99
CA ASN A 63 6.11 6.69 -1.84
C ASN A 63 5.58 5.26 -1.69
N ALA A 64 5.18 4.63 -2.80
CA ALA A 64 4.72 3.25 -2.79
C ALA A 64 5.79 2.31 -2.21
N ARG A 65 7.05 2.51 -2.60
CA ARG A 65 8.19 1.73 -2.09
C ARG A 65 8.32 1.87 -0.58
N SER A 66 8.35 3.10 -0.09
CA SER A 66 8.49 3.38 1.35
C SER A 66 7.36 2.72 2.16
N GLU A 67 6.12 2.75 1.68
CA GLU A 67 5.00 2.14 2.39
C GLU A 67 5.05 0.60 2.34
N TYR A 68 5.45 -0.01 1.23
CA TYR A 68 5.67 -1.46 1.18
C TYR A 68 6.83 -1.92 2.08
N GLU A 69 7.94 -1.17 2.11
CA GLU A 69 9.06 -1.47 3.02
C GLU A 69 8.62 -1.40 4.48
N ARG A 70 7.79 -0.43 4.87
CA ARG A 70 7.20 -0.38 6.22
C ARG A 70 6.29 -1.56 6.49
N ALA A 71 5.43 -1.94 5.55
CA ALA A 71 4.57 -3.11 5.68
C ALA A 71 5.38 -4.39 5.93
N LEU A 72 6.48 -4.57 5.18
CA LEU A 72 7.38 -5.72 5.30
C LEU A 72 8.24 -5.69 6.56
N ASN A 73 8.58 -4.51 7.08
CA ASN A 73 9.27 -4.39 8.37
C ASN A 73 8.36 -4.80 9.53
N LEU A 74 7.05 -4.55 9.43
CA LEU A 74 6.05 -4.92 10.44
C LEU A 74 5.61 -6.39 10.31
N ASP A 75 5.39 -6.84 9.08
CA ASP A 75 5.09 -8.23 8.75
C ASP A 75 5.92 -8.68 7.53
N PRO A 76 7.09 -9.30 7.78
CA PRO A 76 7.96 -9.81 6.72
C PRO A 76 7.34 -10.94 5.89
N THR A 77 6.23 -11.52 6.35
CA THR A 77 5.54 -12.63 5.68
C THR A 77 4.32 -12.20 4.89
N ASN A 78 4.05 -10.89 4.82
CA ASN A 78 2.92 -10.34 4.08
C ASN A 78 3.11 -10.54 2.57
N ALA A 79 2.49 -11.59 2.03
CA ALA A 79 2.64 -12.00 0.64
C ALA A 79 2.22 -10.91 -0.37
N LEU A 80 1.21 -10.10 -0.03
CA LEU A 80 0.75 -9.00 -0.88
C LEU A 80 1.81 -7.89 -0.94
N ALA A 81 2.35 -7.48 0.20
CA ALA A 81 3.41 -6.49 0.25
C ALA A 81 4.67 -6.95 -0.50
N ILE A 82 5.06 -8.24 -0.37
CA ILE A 82 6.19 -8.82 -1.11
C ILE A 82 5.94 -8.75 -2.62
N ALA A 83 4.78 -9.22 -3.07
CA ALA A 83 4.44 -9.27 -4.49
C ALA A 83 4.40 -7.85 -5.10
N ASN A 84 3.76 -6.91 -4.40
CA ASN A 84 3.64 -5.54 -4.88
C ASN A 84 4.97 -4.78 -4.83
N HIS A 85 5.79 -4.99 -3.80
CA HIS A 85 7.14 -4.42 -3.72
C HIS A 85 8.05 -4.94 -4.83
N LEU A 86 7.96 -6.24 -5.16
CA LEU A 86 8.70 -6.83 -6.28
C LEU A 86 8.25 -6.25 -7.62
N HIS A 87 6.94 -6.15 -7.84
CA HIS A 87 6.38 -5.53 -9.06
C HIS A 87 6.77 -4.06 -9.21
N LEU A 88 6.80 -3.32 -8.10
CA LEU A 88 7.29 -1.95 -8.08
C LEU A 88 8.79 -1.88 -8.40
N SER A 89 9.59 -2.78 -7.82
CA SER A 89 11.04 -2.81 -8.05
C SER A 89 11.37 -3.08 -9.52
N THR A 90 10.61 -3.94 -10.20
CA THR A 90 10.77 -4.16 -11.64
C THR A 90 10.41 -2.89 -12.43
N LYS A 91 9.31 -2.22 -12.07
CA LYS A 91 8.93 -0.95 -12.71
C LYS A 91 9.96 0.15 -12.50
N LEU A 92 10.53 0.28 -11.30
CA LEU A 92 11.58 1.25 -11.00
C LEU A 92 12.88 0.95 -11.75
N CYS A 93 13.23 -0.34 -11.92
CA CYS A 93 14.37 -0.75 -12.73
C CYS A 93 14.18 -0.37 -14.21
N GLU A 94 12.99 -0.61 -14.76
CA GLU A 94 12.64 -0.18 -16.11
C GLU A 94 12.64 1.35 -16.25
N TRP A 95 12.13 2.07 -15.24
CA TRP A 95 12.11 3.54 -15.21
C TRP A 95 13.52 4.13 -15.13
N GLY A 96 14.40 3.55 -14.32
CA GLY A 96 15.81 3.96 -14.23
C GLY A 96 16.67 3.53 -15.43
N ALA A 97 16.32 2.43 -16.10
CA ALA A 97 16.96 2.03 -17.35
C ALA A 97 16.57 2.94 -18.53
N CYS A 98 15.33 3.45 -18.49
CA CYS A 98 14.84 4.52 -19.36
C CYS A 98 15.17 5.87 -18.75
N ASP A 99 16.46 6.18 -18.54
CA ASP A 99 16.95 7.50 -18.14
C ASP A 99 16.29 8.56 -19.04
N HIS A 100 15.24 9.21 -18.53
CA HIS A 100 14.66 10.40 -19.13
C HIS A 100 15.35 11.57 -18.43
N PRO A 101 16.24 12.29 -19.12
CA PRO A 101 16.84 13.49 -18.60
C PRO A 101 15.84 14.64 -18.75
N ASP A 102 14.78 14.66 -17.97
CA ASP A 102 13.86 15.81 -17.87
C ASP A 102 13.38 15.91 -16.41
N GLY A 103 13.86 16.80 -15.55
CA GLY A 103 14.82 17.90 -15.63
C GLY A 103 14.86 18.60 -14.27
#